data_AF-A0A418KSI5-F1
#
_entry.id   AF-A0A418KSI5-F1
#
_cell.length_a   1.000
_cell.length_b   1.000
_cell.length_c   1.000
_cell.angle_alpha   90.00
_cell.angle_beta   90.00
_cell.angle_gamma   90.00
#
_symmetry.space_group_name_H-M   'P 1'
#
loop_
_entity.id
_entity.type
_entity.pdbx_description
1 polymer ?
#
loop_
_entity_poly.entity_id
_entity_poly.type
_entity_poly.pdbx_seq_one_letter_code
_entity_poly.pdbx_strand_id
1 'polypeptide(L)'
;MARPPLTDRMLDRAEASLGDRPAALAQQFEDWAADPQPDDVENAGSLLAYASEAWLRAGEHDRALDTARRAVDSGDDIPPDPRCYLVDALLGAGRREEADVVAGDLRRSRGDDTFVLAFLGESYELHGDLNRAHRWFTMGLTAAERHGDPTGAVPTLLASRFRVRRELELPVDALDEEYTDAVVDDLEADGVDVAAEAAALMEEDGSNPDAFFRP
;
A
#
# COMPACT_ATOMS: atom_id res chain seq x y z
N MET A 1 27.33 24.92 -8.33
CA MET A 1 26.93 24.35 -9.63
C MET A 1 25.63 23.63 -9.37
N ALA A 2 24.57 23.89 -10.14
CA ALA A 2 23.29 23.20 -9.97
C ALA A 2 23.46 21.71 -10.30
N ARG A 3 22.73 20.83 -9.61
CA ARG A 3 22.72 19.40 -9.93
C ARG A 3 22.08 19.18 -11.32
N PRO A 4 22.44 18.10 -12.04
CA PRO A 4 21.67 17.70 -13.21
C PRO A 4 20.22 17.36 -12.82
N PRO A 5 19.25 17.46 -13.76
CA PRO A 5 17.88 17.00 -13.54
C PRO A 5 17.83 15.54 -13.11
N LEU A 6 16.91 15.24 -12.21
CA LEU A 6 16.60 13.91 -11.71
C LEU A 6 15.90 13.13 -12.82
N THR A 7 16.27 11.86 -12.95
CA THR A 7 15.70 10.94 -13.95
C THR A 7 15.23 9.66 -13.26
N ASP A 8 14.31 8.92 -13.88
CA ASP A 8 13.83 7.63 -13.34
C ASP A 8 15.00 6.69 -13.01
N ARG A 9 15.98 6.61 -13.91
CA ARG A 9 17.18 5.80 -13.71
C ARG A 9 17.99 6.20 -12.48
N MET A 10 17.95 7.46 -12.07
CA MET A 10 18.61 7.93 -10.85
C MET A 10 17.83 7.53 -9.61
N LEU A 11 16.49 7.62 -9.65
CA LEU A 11 15.60 7.11 -8.60
C LEU A 11 15.80 5.61 -8.41
N ASP A 12 15.65 4.82 -9.47
CA ASP A 12 15.82 3.36 -9.47
C ASP A 12 17.18 2.95 -8.89
N ARG A 13 18.25 3.68 -9.28
CA ARG A 13 19.60 3.41 -8.79
C ARG A 13 19.72 3.72 -7.30
N ALA A 14 19.14 4.82 -6.83
CA ALA A 14 19.18 5.15 -5.41
C ALA A 14 18.43 4.09 -4.60
N GLU A 15 17.24 3.70 -5.01
CA GLU A 15 16.48 2.64 -4.35
C GLU A 15 17.24 1.31 -4.34
N ALA A 16 17.78 0.88 -5.48
CA ALA A 16 18.54 -0.36 -5.57
C ALA A 16 19.84 -0.36 -4.73
N SER A 17 20.48 0.80 -4.54
CA SER A 17 21.78 0.90 -3.85
C SER A 17 21.69 1.32 -2.38
N LEU A 18 20.58 1.95 -2.00
CA LEU A 18 20.32 2.48 -0.66
C LEU A 18 19.11 1.80 0.02
N GLY A 19 18.40 0.88 -0.64
CA GLY A 19 17.20 0.24 -0.11
C GLY A 19 17.40 -0.44 1.24
N ASP A 20 18.55 -1.10 1.44
CA ASP A 20 18.94 -1.72 2.73
C ASP A 20 19.44 -0.70 3.78
N ARG A 21 19.52 0.58 3.40
CA ARG A 21 19.93 1.71 4.25
C ARG A 21 18.85 2.80 4.17
N PRO A 22 17.63 2.54 4.68
CA PRO A 22 16.48 3.41 4.48
C PRO A 22 16.72 4.85 4.95
N ALA A 23 17.50 5.06 6.00
CA ALA A 23 17.91 6.40 6.44
C ALA A 23 18.76 7.17 5.39
N ALA A 24 19.66 6.47 4.69
CA ALA A 24 20.46 7.09 3.64
C ALA A 24 19.62 7.39 2.39
N LEU A 25 18.69 6.50 2.06
CA LEU A 25 17.74 6.69 0.97
C LEU A 25 16.84 7.91 1.24
N ALA A 26 16.28 8.01 2.44
CA ALA A 26 15.44 9.14 2.84
C ALA A 26 16.21 10.47 2.77
N GLN A 27 17.46 10.50 3.24
CA GLN A 27 18.31 11.69 3.12
C GLN A 27 18.57 12.06 1.65
N GLN A 28 18.80 11.07 0.78
CA GLN A 28 19.03 11.33 -0.65
C GLN A 28 17.80 11.99 -1.30
N PHE A 29 16.59 11.54 -0.96
CA PHE A 29 15.36 12.14 -1.44
C PHE A 29 15.17 13.57 -0.91
N GLU A 30 15.43 13.83 0.37
CA GLU A 30 15.39 15.20 0.93
C GLU A 30 16.40 16.14 0.28
N ASP A 31 17.61 15.65 -0.02
CA ASP A 31 18.65 16.43 -0.70
C ASP A 31 18.20 16.81 -2.12
N TRP A 32 17.53 15.91 -2.84
CA TRP A 32 16.97 16.23 -4.17
C TRP A 32 15.80 17.21 -4.09
N ALA A 33 14.91 17.04 -3.10
CA ALA A 33 13.78 17.93 -2.85
C ALA A 33 14.23 19.35 -2.47
N ALA A 34 15.40 19.50 -1.83
CA ALA A 34 15.95 20.79 -1.43
C ALA A 34 16.60 21.60 -2.57
N ASP A 35 16.89 20.97 -3.72
CA ASP A 35 17.49 21.61 -4.90
C ASP A 35 16.72 21.23 -6.18
N PRO A 36 15.42 21.57 -6.31
CA PRO A 36 14.58 21.16 -7.44
C PRO A 36 15.11 21.75 -8.75
N GLN A 37 15.10 20.93 -9.82
CA GLN A 37 15.45 21.35 -11.17
C GLN A 37 14.21 21.35 -12.08
N PRO A 38 14.13 22.22 -13.10
CA PRO A 38 12.95 22.34 -13.96
C PRO A 38 12.53 21.06 -14.70
N ASP A 39 13.47 20.17 -14.98
CA ASP A 39 13.26 18.93 -15.75
C ASP A 39 13.37 17.67 -14.88
N ASP A 40 13.20 17.80 -13.56
CA ASP A 40 13.13 16.63 -12.67
C ASP A 40 11.90 15.79 -13.01
N VAL A 41 12.09 14.46 -13.06
CA VAL A 41 10.96 13.52 -13.22
C VAL A 41 10.00 13.54 -12.04
N GLU A 42 10.45 13.99 -10.87
CA GLU A 42 9.65 14.08 -9.65
C GLU A 42 9.69 15.49 -9.07
N ASN A 43 8.54 15.96 -8.58
CA ASN A 43 8.48 17.23 -7.86
C ASN A 43 9.01 17.08 -6.42
N ALA A 44 9.27 18.21 -5.76
CA ALA A 44 9.80 18.21 -4.41
C ALA A 44 8.85 17.53 -3.41
N GLY A 45 7.54 17.71 -3.55
CA GLY A 45 6.54 17.04 -2.72
C GLY A 45 6.56 15.51 -2.82
N SER A 46 6.63 14.93 -4.03
CA SER A 46 6.77 13.48 -4.25
C SER A 46 8.03 12.94 -3.56
N LEU A 47 9.16 13.63 -3.74
CA LEU A 47 10.43 13.23 -3.10
C LEU A 47 10.34 13.28 -1.56
N LEU A 48 9.61 14.25 -1.00
CA LEU A 48 9.34 14.30 0.45
C LEU A 48 8.42 13.15 0.89
N ALA A 49 7.42 12.77 0.09
CA ALA A 49 6.58 11.60 0.39
C ALA A 49 7.42 10.31 0.43
N TYR A 50 8.28 10.08 -0.57
CA TYR A 50 9.21 8.92 -0.60
C TYR A 50 10.21 8.96 0.56
N ALA A 51 10.72 10.14 0.90
CA ALA A 51 11.60 10.32 2.06
C ALA A 51 10.90 9.96 3.38
N SER A 52 9.63 10.35 3.56
CA SER A 52 8.83 10.00 4.74
C SER A 52 8.72 8.49 4.92
N GLU A 53 8.37 7.76 3.87
CA GLU A 53 8.27 6.30 3.92
C GLU A 53 9.63 5.65 4.24
N ALA A 54 10.70 6.13 3.63
CA ALA A 54 12.05 5.66 3.94
C ALA A 54 12.46 5.97 5.39
N TRP A 55 12.07 7.11 5.97
CA TRP A 55 12.27 7.38 7.39
C TRP A 55 11.47 6.44 8.30
N LEU A 56 10.23 6.09 7.92
CA LEU A 56 9.44 5.10 8.66
C LEU A 56 10.12 3.74 8.68
N ARG A 57 10.60 3.26 7.52
CA ARG A 57 11.37 2.02 7.43
C ARG A 57 12.67 2.05 8.23
N ALA A 58 13.25 3.24 8.43
CA ALA A 58 14.41 3.43 9.30
C ALA A 58 14.08 3.48 10.79
N GLY A 59 12.79 3.54 11.17
CA GLY A 59 12.36 3.74 12.56
C GLY A 59 12.47 5.20 13.06
N GLU A 60 12.77 6.14 12.17
CA GLU A 60 12.95 7.56 12.50
C GLU A 60 11.61 8.31 12.41
N HIS A 61 10.67 7.95 13.29
CA HIS A 61 9.27 8.37 13.20
C HIS A 61 9.05 9.89 13.24
N ASP A 62 9.83 10.62 14.03
CA ASP A 62 9.73 12.09 14.09
C ASP A 62 10.17 12.75 12.77
N ARG A 63 11.20 12.19 12.12
CA ARG A 63 11.65 12.67 10.80
C ARG A 63 10.62 12.35 9.73
N ALA A 64 10.11 11.11 9.72
CA ALA A 64 9.03 10.75 8.81
C ALA A 64 7.84 11.70 8.91
N LEU A 65 7.42 12.02 10.14
CA LEU A 65 6.30 12.92 10.38
C LEU A 65 6.56 14.36 9.92
N ASP A 66 7.75 14.90 10.17
CA ASP A 66 8.14 16.22 9.66
C ASP A 66 8.13 16.24 8.13
N THR A 67 8.73 15.23 7.52
CA THR A 67 8.84 15.13 6.06
C THR A 67 7.48 14.93 5.39
N ALA A 68 6.58 14.11 5.96
CA ALA A 68 5.22 13.95 5.47
C ALA A 68 4.40 15.25 5.54
N ARG A 69 4.57 16.04 6.62
CA ARG A 69 3.92 17.36 6.72
C ARG A 69 4.41 18.30 5.64
N ARG A 70 5.73 18.32 5.39
CA ARG A 70 6.31 19.12 4.30
C ARG A 70 5.81 18.69 2.92
N ALA A 71 5.58 17.39 2.69
CA ALA A 71 4.95 16.89 1.47
C ALA A 71 3.50 17.40 1.32
N VAL A 72 2.72 17.41 2.40
CA VAL A 72 1.36 17.98 2.39
C VAL A 72 1.39 19.49 2.15
N ASP A 73 2.32 20.20 2.80
CA ASP A 73 2.45 21.66 2.72
C ASP A 73 2.98 22.14 1.37
N SER A 74 3.61 21.28 0.56
CA SER A 74 4.08 21.67 -0.79
C SER A 74 2.91 22.01 -1.72
N GLY A 75 1.74 21.40 -1.49
CA GLY A 75 0.55 21.57 -2.33
C GLY A 75 0.70 20.97 -3.72
N ASP A 76 1.74 20.17 -3.96
CA ASP A 76 1.94 19.43 -5.20
C ASP A 76 0.86 18.35 -5.35
N ASP A 77 0.46 18.06 -6.59
CA ASP A 77 -0.46 16.96 -6.90
C ASP A 77 0.34 15.64 -6.90
N ILE A 78 0.31 14.94 -5.77
CA ILE A 78 1.06 13.71 -5.52
C ILE A 78 0.03 12.58 -5.37
N PRO A 79 0.08 11.55 -6.23
CA PRO A 79 -0.71 10.34 -6.06
C PRO A 79 0.05 9.27 -5.24
N PRO A 80 -0.59 8.62 -4.24
CA PRO A 80 -1.87 9.00 -3.66
C PRO A 80 -1.72 10.30 -2.86
N ASP A 81 -2.85 10.96 -2.57
CA ASP A 81 -2.90 12.23 -1.84
C ASP A 81 -1.89 12.26 -0.67
N PRO A 82 -1.02 13.29 -0.54
CA PRO A 82 0.13 13.25 0.36
C PRO A 82 -0.25 13.08 1.84
N ARG A 83 -1.51 13.35 2.19
CA ARG A 83 -2.05 13.07 3.53
C ARG A 83 -2.05 11.57 3.87
N CYS A 84 -1.99 10.67 2.89
CA CYS A 84 -1.81 9.24 3.09
C CYS A 84 -0.48 8.92 3.79
N TYR A 85 0.64 9.49 3.30
CA TYR A 85 1.95 9.36 3.93
C TYR A 85 1.99 9.99 5.33
N LEU A 86 1.24 11.07 5.55
CA LEU A 86 1.08 11.66 6.88
C LEU A 86 0.33 10.72 7.84
N VAL A 87 -0.71 10.02 7.38
CA VAL A 87 -1.39 9.00 8.19
C VAL A 87 -0.42 7.89 8.59
N ASP A 88 0.34 7.36 7.64
CA ASP A 88 1.31 6.29 7.91
C ASP A 88 2.40 6.73 8.90
N ALA A 89 2.92 7.96 8.73
CA ALA A 89 3.91 8.52 9.65
C ALA A 89 3.35 8.76 11.07
N LEU A 90 2.10 9.22 11.18
CA LEU A 90 1.42 9.37 12.47
C LEU A 90 1.21 8.02 13.15
N LEU A 91 0.84 6.98 12.41
CA LEU A 91 0.68 5.63 12.96
C LEU A 91 2.02 5.07 13.46
N GLY A 92 3.10 5.20 12.67
CA GLY A 92 4.44 4.79 13.09
C GLY A 92 4.95 5.52 14.33
N ALA A 93 4.59 6.80 14.49
CA ALA A 93 4.88 7.58 15.70
C ALA A 93 3.95 7.26 16.90
N GLY A 94 3.02 6.32 16.77
CA GLY A 94 2.03 5.97 17.80
C GLY A 94 0.94 7.03 18.01
N ARG A 95 0.82 8.02 17.13
CA ARG A 95 -0.13 9.15 17.20
C ARG A 95 -1.46 8.80 16.53
N ARG A 96 -2.05 7.68 16.96
CA ARG A 96 -3.22 7.07 16.29
C ARG A 96 -4.44 7.99 16.19
N GLU A 97 -4.73 8.76 17.23
CA GLU A 97 -5.90 9.67 17.22
C GLU A 97 -5.77 10.75 16.14
N GLU A 98 -4.56 11.27 15.91
CA GLU A 98 -4.29 12.23 14.86
C GLU A 98 -4.35 11.58 13.47
N ALA A 99 -3.83 10.36 13.35
CA ALA A 99 -3.93 9.57 12.12
C ALA A 99 -5.42 9.34 11.74
N ASP A 100 -6.26 9.01 12.72
CA ASP A 100 -7.71 8.80 12.51
C ASP A 100 -8.41 10.09 12.04
N VAL A 101 -7.98 11.26 12.52
CA VAL A 101 -8.52 12.56 12.07
C VAL A 101 -8.18 12.80 10.60
N VAL A 102 -6.89 12.67 10.23
CA VAL A 102 -6.43 12.88 8.85
C VAL A 102 -7.06 11.87 7.89
N ALA A 103 -7.11 10.59 8.26
CA ALA A 103 -7.76 9.56 7.47
C ALA A 103 -9.27 9.83 7.32
N GLY A 104 -9.92 10.35 8.37
CA GLY A 104 -11.31 10.78 8.31
C GLY A 104 -11.57 11.91 7.32
N ASP A 105 -10.65 12.88 7.23
CA ASP A 105 -10.68 13.96 6.24
C ASP A 105 -10.44 13.45 4.81
N LEU A 106 -9.49 12.53 4.63
CA LEU A 106 -9.27 11.84 3.37
C LEU A 106 -10.54 11.11 2.91
N ARG A 107 -11.18 10.32 3.77
CA ARG A 107 -12.44 9.64 3.42
C ARG A 107 -13.54 10.59 2.97
N ARG A 108 -13.64 11.78 3.59
CA ARG A 108 -14.65 12.78 3.22
C ARG A 108 -14.36 13.44 1.89
N SER A 109 -13.09 13.65 1.57
CA SER A 109 -12.64 14.42 0.40
C SER A 109 -12.27 13.57 -0.82
N ARG A 110 -11.88 12.31 -0.60
CA ARG A 110 -11.33 11.34 -1.56
C ARG A 110 -11.92 9.94 -1.32
N GLY A 111 -13.17 9.85 -0.88
CA GLY A 111 -13.82 8.58 -0.50
C GLY A 111 -14.17 7.66 -1.67
N ASP A 112 -13.98 8.13 -2.90
CA ASP A 112 -14.15 7.43 -4.18
C ASP A 112 -12.81 7.05 -4.84
N ASP A 113 -11.69 7.50 -4.27
CA ASP A 113 -10.35 7.21 -4.78
C ASP A 113 -9.86 5.87 -4.24
N THR A 114 -9.85 4.86 -5.11
CA THR A 114 -9.47 3.48 -4.76
C THR A 114 -8.01 3.37 -4.33
N PHE A 115 -7.12 4.23 -4.84
CA PHE A 115 -5.70 4.23 -4.45
C PHE A 115 -5.50 4.80 -3.05
N VAL A 116 -6.20 5.89 -2.71
CA VAL A 116 -6.22 6.43 -1.33
C VAL A 116 -6.74 5.38 -0.34
N LEU A 117 -7.83 4.68 -0.69
CA LEU A 117 -8.44 3.69 0.19
C LEU A 117 -7.55 2.45 0.38
N ALA A 118 -6.87 2.00 -0.68
CA ALA A 118 -5.90 0.90 -0.61
C ALA A 118 -4.73 1.27 0.30
N PHE A 119 -4.11 2.44 0.05
CA PHE A 119 -2.96 2.91 0.83
C PHE A 119 -3.31 3.03 2.32
N LEU A 120 -4.46 3.63 2.66
CA LEU A 120 -4.87 3.74 4.06
C LEU A 120 -5.06 2.36 4.70
N GLY A 121 -5.64 1.41 3.98
CA GLY A 121 -5.77 0.03 4.47
C GLY A 121 -4.42 -0.60 4.79
N GLU A 122 -3.46 -0.48 3.88
CA GLU A 122 -2.08 -0.98 4.05
C GLU A 122 -1.38 -0.30 5.24
N SER A 123 -1.52 1.02 5.41
CA SER A 123 -0.94 1.71 6.57
C SER A 123 -1.50 1.16 7.88
N TYR A 124 -2.82 1.05 8.03
CA TYR A 124 -3.39 0.49 9.26
C TYR A 124 -2.98 -0.97 9.48
N GLU A 125 -2.84 -1.75 8.42
CA GLU A 125 -2.39 -3.13 8.49
C GLU A 125 -0.93 -3.24 8.96
N LEU A 126 -0.02 -2.48 8.35
CA LEU A 126 1.39 -2.46 8.69
C LEU A 126 1.62 -2.12 10.17
N HIS A 127 0.77 -1.26 10.73
CA HIS A 127 0.79 -0.86 12.14
C HIS A 127 -0.12 -1.73 13.05
N GLY A 128 -0.54 -2.90 12.57
CA GLY A 128 -1.22 -3.94 13.36
C GLY A 128 -2.70 -3.69 13.66
N ASP A 129 -3.34 -2.72 13.02
CA ASP A 129 -4.76 -2.40 13.19
C ASP A 129 -5.63 -3.09 12.14
N LEU A 130 -5.62 -4.42 12.18
CA LEU A 130 -6.30 -5.29 11.21
C LEU A 130 -7.78 -4.95 11.03
N ASN A 131 -8.49 -4.58 12.10
CA ASN A 131 -9.90 -4.20 12.02
C ASN A 131 -10.12 -2.94 11.17
N ARG A 132 -9.23 -1.94 11.29
CA ARG A 132 -9.32 -0.73 10.46
C ARG A 132 -8.84 -0.98 9.05
N ALA A 133 -7.77 -1.75 8.88
CA ALA A 133 -7.30 -2.19 7.57
C ALA A 133 -8.43 -2.86 6.78
N HIS A 134 -9.09 -3.86 7.37
CA HIS A 134 -10.25 -4.55 6.78
C HIS A 134 -11.35 -3.59 6.33
N ARG A 135 -11.64 -2.58 7.16
CA ARG A 135 -12.65 -1.57 6.85
C ARG A 135 -12.24 -0.71 5.65
N TRP A 136 -10.99 -0.25 5.58
CA TRP A 136 -10.49 0.54 4.46
C TRP A 136 -10.50 -0.25 3.15
N PHE A 137 -10.01 -1.50 3.17
CA PHE A 137 -10.06 -2.35 1.99
C PHE A 137 -11.49 -2.62 1.52
N THR A 138 -12.42 -2.88 2.45
CA THR A 138 -13.84 -3.07 2.10
C THR A 138 -14.47 -1.79 1.52
N MET A 139 -14.12 -0.61 2.05
CA MET A 139 -14.56 0.66 1.46
C MET A 139 -13.96 0.87 0.06
N GLY A 140 -12.68 0.50 -0.15
CA GLY A 140 -12.01 0.54 -1.44
C GLY A 140 -12.75 -0.27 -2.51
N LEU A 141 -13.08 -1.52 -2.21
CA LEU A 141 -13.84 -2.39 -3.11
C LEU A 141 -15.24 -1.83 -3.39
N THR A 142 -15.91 -1.32 -2.36
CA THR A 142 -17.23 -0.65 -2.53
C THR A 142 -17.13 0.60 -3.42
N ALA A 143 -16.04 1.36 -3.32
CA ALA A 143 -15.79 2.52 -4.17
C ALA A 143 -15.53 2.10 -5.61
N ALA A 144 -14.69 1.07 -5.81
CA ALA A 144 -14.40 0.50 -7.14
C ALA A 144 -15.67 0.04 -7.86
N GLU A 145 -16.55 -0.70 -7.17
CA GLU A 145 -17.84 -1.15 -7.72
C GLU A 145 -18.74 0.02 -8.17
N ARG A 146 -18.72 1.13 -7.44
CA ARG A 146 -19.63 2.27 -7.67
C ARG A 146 -19.10 3.29 -8.67
N HIS A 147 -17.79 3.51 -8.66
CA HIS A 147 -17.14 4.63 -9.32
C HIS A 147 -16.10 4.18 -10.36
N GLY A 148 -15.82 2.87 -10.43
CA GLY A 148 -14.75 2.31 -11.22
C GLY A 148 -13.42 2.34 -10.47
N ASP A 149 -12.42 1.70 -11.06
CA ASP A 149 -11.07 1.61 -10.52
C ASP A 149 -10.04 2.09 -11.55
N PRO A 150 -9.92 3.42 -11.76
CA PRO A 150 -9.02 3.97 -12.76
C PRO A 150 -7.54 3.73 -12.44
N THR A 151 -7.21 3.46 -11.17
CA THR A 151 -5.85 3.22 -10.70
C THR A 151 -5.46 1.74 -10.71
N GLY A 152 -6.41 0.83 -10.97
CA GLY A 152 -6.15 -0.61 -10.95
C GLY A 152 -5.83 -1.17 -9.55
N ALA A 153 -6.40 -0.58 -8.50
CA ALA A 153 -6.17 -0.97 -7.11
C ALA A 153 -6.99 -2.20 -6.67
N VAL A 154 -7.99 -2.67 -7.42
CA VAL A 154 -8.88 -3.79 -7.03
C VAL A 154 -8.11 -5.08 -6.70
N PRO A 155 -7.12 -5.55 -7.48
CA PRO A 155 -6.35 -6.74 -7.13
C PRO A 155 -5.65 -6.62 -5.78
N THR A 156 -5.02 -5.46 -5.51
CA THR A 156 -4.35 -5.18 -4.22
C THR A 156 -5.35 -5.12 -3.07
N LEU A 157 -6.51 -4.49 -3.29
CA LEU A 157 -7.59 -4.40 -2.30
C LEU A 157 -8.13 -5.79 -1.94
N LEU A 158 -8.38 -6.65 -2.93
CA LEU A 158 -8.83 -8.03 -2.73
C LEU A 158 -7.80 -8.85 -1.96
N ALA A 159 -6.54 -8.84 -2.43
CA ALA A 159 -5.45 -9.60 -1.81
C ALA A 159 -5.21 -9.18 -0.35
N SER A 160 -5.15 -7.87 -0.08
CA SER A 160 -4.91 -7.36 1.26
C SER A 160 -6.11 -7.59 2.18
N ARG A 161 -7.33 -7.43 1.68
CA ARG A 161 -8.55 -7.77 2.44
C ARG A 161 -8.58 -9.25 2.80
N PHE A 162 -8.30 -10.14 1.85
CA PHE A 162 -8.28 -11.58 2.09
C PHE A 162 -7.30 -11.93 3.21
N ARG A 163 -6.06 -11.45 3.11
CA ARG A 163 -5.01 -11.67 4.12
C ARG A 163 -5.42 -11.18 5.51
N VAL A 164 -5.88 -9.94 5.63
CA VAL A 164 -6.37 -9.38 6.91
C VAL A 164 -7.53 -10.21 7.49
N ARG A 165 -8.47 -10.65 6.66
CA ARG A 165 -9.63 -11.43 7.14
C ARG A 165 -9.23 -12.80 7.64
N ARG A 166 -8.24 -13.46 7.02
CA ARG A 166 -7.68 -14.71 7.52
C ARG A 166 -7.02 -14.52 8.87
N GLU A 167 -6.26 -13.45 9.05
CA GLU A 167 -5.61 -13.12 10.33
C GLU A 167 -6.62 -12.73 11.43
N LEU A 168 -7.75 -12.14 11.05
CA LEU A 168 -8.89 -11.87 11.95
C LEU A 168 -9.81 -13.09 12.16
N GLU A 169 -9.48 -14.25 11.60
CA GLU A 169 -10.29 -15.48 11.68
C GLU A 169 -11.75 -15.30 11.24
N LEU A 170 -11.99 -14.41 10.26
CA LEU A 170 -13.34 -14.16 9.76
C LEU A 170 -13.80 -15.29 8.82
N PRO A 171 -15.11 -15.60 8.75
CA PRO A 171 -15.62 -16.53 7.74
C PRO A 171 -15.28 -16.09 6.31
N VAL A 172 -15.11 -17.04 5.41
CA VAL A 172 -14.97 -16.77 3.98
C VAL A 172 -16.24 -16.08 3.47
N ASP A 173 -16.09 -15.10 2.58
CA ASP A 173 -17.20 -14.48 1.86
C ASP A 173 -16.94 -14.38 0.36
N ALA A 174 -17.92 -13.88 -0.40
CA ALA A 174 -17.86 -13.82 -1.86
C ALA A 174 -16.65 -13.03 -2.41
N LEU A 175 -16.13 -12.03 -1.68
CA LEU A 175 -14.94 -11.30 -2.10
C LEU A 175 -13.65 -12.09 -1.81
N ASP A 176 -13.66 -12.93 -0.78
CA ASP A 176 -12.57 -13.87 -0.51
C ASP A 176 -12.55 -14.99 -1.59
N GLU A 177 -13.72 -15.43 -2.05
CA GLU A 177 -13.88 -16.36 -3.19
C GLU A 177 -13.40 -15.72 -4.50
N GLU A 178 -13.82 -14.50 -4.80
CA GLU A 178 -13.37 -13.74 -5.99
C GLU A 178 -11.84 -13.61 -6.05
N TYR A 179 -11.20 -13.30 -4.93
CA TYR A 179 -9.74 -13.27 -4.87
C TYR A 179 -9.12 -14.64 -5.17
N THR A 180 -9.68 -15.70 -4.58
CA THR A 180 -9.15 -17.06 -4.75
C THR A 180 -9.30 -17.52 -6.20
N ASP A 181 -10.45 -17.28 -6.81
CA ASP A 181 -10.71 -17.59 -8.22
C ASP A 181 -9.73 -16.84 -9.13
N ALA A 182 -9.48 -15.55 -8.89
CA ALA A 182 -8.51 -14.77 -9.66
C ALA A 182 -7.08 -15.33 -9.55
N VAL A 183 -6.68 -15.79 -8.35
CA VAL A 183 -5.37 -16.43 -8.16
C VAL A 183 -5.29 -17.78 -8.87
N VAL A 184 -6.37 -18.56 -8.85
CA VAL A 184 -6.44 -19.85 -9.57
C VAL A 184 -6.30 -19.61 -11.07
N ASP A 185 -7.07 -18.66 -11.62
CA ASP A 185 -7.03 -18.31 -13.04
C ASP A 185 -5.61 -17.89 -13.49
N ASP A 186 -4.92 -17.06 -12.70
CA ASP A 186 -3.54 -16.65 -12.97
C ASP A 186 -2.55 -17.83 -12.95
N LEU A 187 -2.68 -18.73 -11.97
CA LEU A 187 -1.82 -19.91 -11.85
C LEU A 187 -2.06 -20.90 -13.01
N GLU A 188 -3.31 -21.13 -13.38
CA GLU A 188 -3.66 -21.98 -14.53
C GLU A 188 -3.16 -21.39 -15.85
N ALA A 189 -3.21 -20.06 -16.00
CA ALA A 189 -2.62 -19.37 -17.15
C ALA A 189 -1.10 -19.58 -17.25
N ASP A 190 -0.41 -19.68 -16.11
CA ASP A 190 1.01 -20.01 -16.01
C ASP A 190 1.30 -21.52 -16.12
N GLY A 191 0.25 -22.34 -16.32
CA GLY A 191 0.36 -23.79 -16.55
C GLY A 191 0.44 -24.63 -15.27
N VAL A 192 0.06 -24.07 -14.12
CA VAL A 192 -0.07 -24.81 -12.86
C VAL A 192 -1.43 -25.50 -12.83
N ASP A 193 -1.44 -26.83 -12.64
CA ASP A 193 -2.66 -27.59 -12.41
C ASP A 193 -3.02 -27.51 -10.92
N VAL A 194 -3.74 -26.45 -10.54
CA VAL A 194 -4.08 -26.17 -9.14
C VAL A 194 -4.90 -27.30 -8.51
N ALA A 195 -5.75 -27.97 -9.29
CA ALA A 195 -6.53 -29.11 -8.82
C ALA A 195 -5.65 -30.32 -8.47
N ALA A 196 -4.64 -30.61 -9.30
CA ALA A 196 -3.68 -31.68 -9.03
C ALA A 196 -2.79 -31.38 -7.81
N GLU A 197 -2.29 -30.14 -7.69
CA GLU A 197 -1.49 -29.71 -6.53
C GLU A 197 -2.29 -29.75 -5.22
N ALA A 198 -3.55 -29.29 -5.24
CA ALA A 198 -4.44 -29.37 -4.08
C ALA A 198 -4.72 -30.82 -3.68
N ALA A 199 -4.98 -31.71 -4.64
CA ALA A 199 -5.19 -33.14 -4.37
C ALA A 199 -3.95 -33.79 -3.74
N ALA A 200 -2.75 -33.46 -4.22
CA ALA A 200 -1.49 -33.96 -3.66
C ALA A 200 -1.29 -33.50 -2.20
N LEU A 201 -1.54 -32.22 -1.89
CA LEU A 201 -1.45 -31.70 -0.52
C LEU A 201 -2.46 -32.36 0.43
N MET A 202 -3.69 -32.63 -0.05
CA MET A 202 -4.70 -33.32 0.75
C MET A 202 -4.34 -34.77 1.03
N GLU A 203 -3.71 -35.47 0.08
CA GLU A 203 -3.16 -36.82 0.28
C GLU A 203 -2.02 -36.84 1.31
N GLU A 204 -1.16 -35.82 1.32
CA GLU A 204 -0.05 -35.71 2.28
C GLU A 204 -0.50 -35.45 3.73
N ASP A 205 -1.52 -34.61 3.94
CA ASP A 205 -2.04 -34.28 5.28
C ASP A 205 -3.16 -35.24 5.75
N GLY A 206 -3.54 -36.22 4.92
CA GLY A 206 -4.59 -37.20 5.22
C GLY A 206 -6.01 -36.62 5.28
N SER A 207 -6.20 -35.42 4.72
CA SER A 207 -7.51 -34.75 4.60
C SER A 207 -8.30 -35.35 3.43
N ASN A 208 -9.60 -35.56 3.60
CA ASN A 208 -10.43 -36.18 2.57
C ASN A 208 -10.78 -35.17 1.46
N PRO A 209 -10.36 -35.39 0.19
CA PRO A 209 -10.66 -34.48 -0.93
C PRO A 209 -12.17 -34.34 -1.23
N ASP A 210 -12.99 -35.32 -0.84
CA ASP A 210 -14.46 -35.30 -1.04
C ASP A 210 -15.22 -34.47 0.02
N ALA A 211 -14.53 -33.81 0.95
CA ALA A 211 -15.17 -33.06 2.05
C ALA A 211 -15.56 -31.63 1.69
N PHE A 212 -14.89 -31.00 0.72
CA PHE A 212 -15.10 -29.60 0.36
C PHE A 212 -15.95 -29.42 -0.91
N PHE A 213 -15.94 -30.38 -1.82
CA PHE A 213 -16.83 -30.39 -2.97
C PHE A 213 -17.99 -31.36 -2.72
N ARG A 214 -19.13 -30.83 -2.25
CA ARG A 214 -20.43 -31.51 -2.36
C ARG A 214 -21.47 -30.58 -2.96
N PRO A 215 -22.41 -31.14 -3.74
CA PRO A 215 -22.98 -30.56 -4.96
C PRO A 215 -23.93 -29.38 -4.73
#